data_AF-A0A7Y7IFE8-F1
#
_entry.id   AF-A0A7Y7IFE8-F1
#
_cell.length_a   1.000
_cell.length_b   1.000
_cell.length_c   1.000
_cell.angle_alpha   90.00
_cell.angle_beta   90.00
_cell.angle_gamma   90.00
#
_symmetry.space_group_name_H-M   'P 1'
#
loop_
_entity.id
_entity.type
_entity.pdbx_description
1 polymer ?
#
loop_
_entity_poly.entity_id
_entity_poly.type
_entity_poly.pdbx_seq_one_letter_code
_entity_poly.pdbx_strand_id
1 'polypeptide(L)' 'MLELMSQAPSPITPGTYFGWGDVMIQSGNLVVIIAMLVLFVLALVLPFPGGRSRK' A
#
# COMPACT_ATOMS: atom_id res chain seq x y z
N MET A 1 11.90 13.99 38.87
CA MET A 1 12.47 12.65 38.57
C MET A 1 11.39 11.61 38.29
N LEU A 2 10.32 11.51 39.08
CA LEU A 2 9.21 10.55 38.83
C LEU A 2 8.44 10.80 37.52
N GLU A 3 8.26 12.06 37.12
CA GLU A 3 7.62 12.46 35.84
C GLU A 3 8.35 11.99 34.58
N LEU A 4 9.66 11.72 34.66
CA LEU A 4 10.44 11.22 33.53
C LEU A 4 10.34 9.70 33.39
N MET A 5 9.93 9.00 34.46
CA MET A 5 9.77 7.54 34.49
C MET A 5 8.38 7.10 34.03
N SER A 6 7.39 8.01 34.00
CA SER A 6 6.02 7.74 33.54
C SER A 6 5.82 7.89 32.03
N GLN A 7 6.82 8.40 31.31
CA GLN A 7 6.84 8.43 29.86
C GLN A 7 7.13 7.00 29.35
N ALA A 8 6.15 6.11 29.47
CA ALA A 8 6.21 4.80 28.86
C ALA A 8 6.47 4.99 27.36
N PRO A 9 7.54 4.41 26.78
CA PRO A 9 7.78 4.52 25.36
C PRO A 9 6.54 3.98 24.64
N SER A 10 5.84 4.84 23.91
CA SER A 10 4.78 4.42 23.02
C SER A 10 5.37 3.35 22.11
N PRO A 11 4.78 2.14 22.03
CA PRO A 11 5.30 1.12 21.16
C PRO A 11 5.21 1.66 19.73
N ILE A 12 6.36 2.02 19.19
CA ILE A 12 6.55 2.31 17.77
C ILE A 12 6.31 0.97 17.08
N THR A 13 5.05 0.72 16.70
CA THR A 13 4.68 -0.44 15.90
C THR A 13 5.51 -0.36 14.61
N PRO A 14 6.48 -1.26 14.39
CA PRO A 14 7.24 -1.25 13.16
C PRO A 14 6.23 -1.50 12.05
N GLY A 15 6.13 -0.57 11.08
CA GLY A 15 5.24 -0.73 9.94
C GLY A 15 5.44 -2.10 9.33
N THR A 16 4.37 -2.79 8.92
CA THR A 16 4.42 -4.19 8.50
C THR A 16 5.41 -4.39 7.35
N TYR A 17 6.64 -4.79 7.68
CA TYR A 17 7.70 -5.13 6.75
C TYR A 17 7.46 -6.58 6.31
N PHE A 18 7.13 -6.78 5.04
CA PHE A 18 7.04 -8.10 4.45
C PHE A 18 8.39 -8.43 3.80
N GLY A 19 9.20 -9.21 4.51
CA GLY A 19 10.51 -9.67 4.04
C GLY A 19 10.40 -11.00 3.31
N TRP A 20 10.65 -11.00 2.00
CA TRP A 20 10.83 -12.22 1.21
C TRP A 20 12.34 -12.57 1.13
N GLY A 21 12.97 -12.82 2.28
CA GLY A 21 14.41 -13.12 2.35
C GLY A 21 15.31 -11.88 2.35
N ASP A 22 15.90 -11.53 1.19
CA ASP A 22 16.98 -10.52 1.08
C ASP A 22 16.50 -9.09 0.75
N VAL A 23 15.21 -8.90 0.49
CA VAL A 23 14.66 -7.58 0.15
C VAL A 23 13.63 -7.17 1.20
N MET A 24 14.03 -6.27 2.09
CA MET A 24 13.12 -5.60 3.02
C MET A 24 12.34 -4.54 2.26
N ILE A 25 11.33 -4.96 1.50
CA ILE A 25 10.43 -4.03 0.82
C ILE A 25 9.35 -3.63 1.83
N GLN A 26 9.30 -2.35 2.17
CA GLN A 26 8.15 -1.79 2.88
C GLN A 26 6.91 -2.12 2.05
N SER A 27 5.98 -2.88 2.63
CA SER A 27 4.73 -3.32 1.97
C SER A 27 3.99 -2.15 1.30
N GLY A 28 4.14 -0.94 1.85
CA GLY A 28 3.68 0.31 1.25
C GLY A 28 4.10 0.50 -0.21
N ASN A 29 5.36 0.27 -0.60
CA ASN A 29 5.79 0.46 -1.99
C ASN A 29 5.17 -0.56 -2.94
N LEU A 30 5.03 -1.82 -2.50
CA LEU A 30 4.39 -2.86 -3.31
C LEU A 30 2.92 -2.51 -3.58
N VAL A 31 2.22 -2.02 -2.56
CA VAL A 31 0.82 -1.56 -2.67
C VAL A 31 0.72 -0.41 -3.67
N VAL A 32 1.65 0.55 -3.65
CA VAL A 32 1.67 1.67 -4.61
C VAL A 32 1.87 1.18 -6.04
N ILE A 33 2.78 0.24 -6.27
CA ILE A 33 3.01 -0.35 -7.61
C ILE A 33 1.74 -1.06 -8.10
N ILE A 34 1.13 -1.89 -7.26
CA ILE A 34 -0.11 -2.60 -7.60
C ILE A 34 -1.24 -1.59 -7.89
N ALA A 35 -1.38 -0.56 -7.07
CA ALA A 35 -2.37 0.49 -7.28
C ALA A 35 -2.15 1.23 -8.60
N MET A 36 -0.91 1.59 -8.95
CA MET A 36 -0.59 2.20 -10.25
C MET A 36 -0.97 1.29 -11.43
N LEU A 37 -0.68 -0.01 -11.35
CA LEU A 37 -1.07 -0.99 -12.37
C LEU A 37 -2.59 -1.11 -12.51
N VAL A 38 -3.31 -1.17 -11.39
CA VAL A 38 -4.78 -1.23 -11.40
C VAL A 38 -5.36 0.02 -12.04
N LEU A 39 -4.88 1.21 -11.65
CA LEU A 39 -5.31 2.47 -12.24
C LEU A 39 -4.97 2.55 -13.73
N PHE A 40 -3.81 2.04 -14.15
CA PHE A 40 -3.43 1.97 -15.55
C PHE A 40 -4.39 1.10 -16.36
N VAL A 41 -4.69 -0.12 -15.89
CA VAL A 41 -5.68 -1.00 -16.54
C VAL A 41 -7.06 -0.36 -16.52
N LEU A 42 -7.44 0.25 -15.41
CA LEU A 42 -8.72 0.94 -15.29
C LEU A 42 -8.81 2.11 -16.28
N ALA A 43 -7.73 2.85 -16.49
CA ALA A 43 -7.64 3.90 -17.50
C ALA A 43 -7.57 3.38 -18.94
N LEU A 44 -7.23 2.11 -19.16
CA LEU A 44 -7.39 1.46 -20.48
C LEU A 44 -8.82 0.96 -20.69
N VAL A 45 -9.51 0.52 -19.64
CA VAL A 45 -10.88 -0.01 -19.72
C VAL A 45 -11.94 1.10 -19.70
N LEU A 46 -11.76 2.16 -18.89
CA LEU A 46 -12.64 3.33 -18.81
C LEU A 46 -12.89 4.06 -20.15
N PRO A 47 -11.90 4.30 -21.03
CA PRO A 47 -12.11 4.97 -22.32
C PRO A 47 -12.80 4.06 -23.34
N PHE A 48 -12.85 2.75 -23.08
CA PHE A 48 -13.61 1.78 -23.87
C PHE A 48 -14.63 1.07 -22.97
N PRO A 49 -15.57 1.80 -22.33
CA PRO A 49 -16.56 1.19 -21.48
C PRO A 49 -17.53 0.46 -22.40
N GLY A 50 -17.20 -0.81 -22.68
CA GLY A 50 -17.91 -1.76 -23.52
C GLY A 50 -18.80 -1.10 -24.55
N GLY A 51 -18.34 -1.02 -25.80
CA GLY A 51 -19.19 -0.83 -26.97
C GLY A 51 -20.33 -1.84 -26.89
N ARG A 52 -21.40 -1.44 -26.21
CA ARG A 52 -22.59 -2.21 -25.95
C ARG A 52 -23.24 -2.18 -27.31
N SER A 53 -22.90 -3.18 -28.10
CA SER A 53 -23.63 -3.55 -29.30
C SER A 53 -25.07 -3.66 -28.85
N ARG A 54 -25.84 -2.59 -29.08
CA ARG A 54 -27.29 -2.66 -29.10
C ARG A 54 -27.61 -3.64 -30.22
N LYS A 55 -28.02 -4.84 -29.84
CA LYS A 55 -29.00 -5.61 -30.60
C LYS A 55 -30.25 -5.68 -29.74
#